data_AF-A0A260YPV4-F1
#
_entry.id   AF-A0A260YPV4-F1
#
_cell.length_a   1.000
_cell.length_b   1.000
_cell.length_c   1.000
_cell.angle_alpha   90.00
_cell.angle_beta   90.00
_cell.angle_gamma   90.00
#
_symmetry.space_group_name_H-M   'P 1'
#
loop_
_entity.id
_entity.type
_entity.pdbx_description
1 polymer ?
#
loop_
_entity_poly.entity_id
_entity_poly.type
_entity_poly.pdbx_seq_one_letter_code
_entity_poly.pdbx_strand_id
1 'polypeptide(L)'
;KWYSPKENEQVKRTVDYRRSARKIRIYDVTRTKATTKQQIEDIKGQLREMCANLRSAHPTYTVNVKLHLVNAHLPDFVQSHHSWGRLTEQPVEHVHADFNKLHLTLAAMKDPVAKGYAFINAFSNANYLTDIGEAWNI
;
A
#
# COMPACT_ATOMS: atom_id res chain seq x y z
N LYS A 1 15.05 -11.75 31.52
CA LYS A 1 16.39 -12.04 30.96
C LYS A 1 17.01 -10.71 30.55
N TRP A 2 18.13 -10.32 31.17
CA TRP A 2 18.86 -9.11 30.80
C TRP A 2 19.75 -9.44 29.61
N TYR A 3 19.48 -8.81 28.45
CA TYR A 3 20.29 -8.99 27.24
C TYR A 3 21.68 -8.38 27.44
N SER A 4 22.70 -9.00 26.82
CA SER A 4 24.07 -8.49 26.86
C SER A 4 24.17 -7.11 26.19
N PRO A 5 25.18 -6.29 26.51
CA PRO A 5 25.34 -4.95 25.92
C PRO A 5 25.33 -4.94 24.39
N LYS A 6 25.88 -6.00 23.74
CA LYS A 6 25.90 -6.16 22.29
C LYS A 6 24.52 -6.45 21.69
N GLU A 7 23.71 -7.26 22.37
CA GLU A 7 22.32 -7.55 21.97
C GLU A 7 21.43 -6.32 22.15
N ASN A 8 21.63 -5.54 23.22
CA ASN A 8 20.92 -4.27 23.41
C ASN A 8 21.26 -3.24 22.33
N GLU A 9 22.49 -3.23 21.84
CA GLU A 9 22.94 -2.33 20.77
C GLU A 9 22.45 -2.76 19.38
N GLN A 10 22.32 -4.06 19.12
CA GLN A 10 21.64 -4.57 17.94
C GLN A 10 20.14 -4.27 17.97
N VAL A 11 19.48 -4.50 19.12
CA VAL A 11 18.06 -4.18 19.30
C VAL A 11 17.81 -2.69 19.12
N LYS A 12 18.64 -1.82 19.73
CA LYS A 12 18.58 -0.36 19.52
C LYS A 12 18.78 0.01 18.05
N ARG A 13 19.76 -0.56 17.35
CA ARG A 13 19.95 -0.33 15.90
C ARG A 13 18.74 -0.76 15.06
N THR A 14 18.09 -1.88 15.37
CA THR A 14 16.85 -2.28 14.68
C THR A 14 15.66 -1.38 15.02
N VAL A 15 15.55 -0.89 16.26
CA VAL A 15 14.49 0.04 16.68
C VAL A 15 14.70 1.42 16.06
N ASP A 16 15.94 1.89 15.98
CA ASP A 16 16.34 3.12 15.30
C ASP A 16 16.20 3.00 13.79
N TYR A 17 16.46 1.84 13.18
CA TYR A 17 16.12 1.58 11.78
C TYR A 17 14.60 1.66 11.54
N ARG A 18 13.78 1.09 12.43
CA ARG A 18 12.31 1.21 12.36
C ARG A 18 11.80 2.64 12.58
N ARG A 19 12.49 3.44 13.41
CA ARG A 19 12.20 4.87 13.62
C ARG A 19 12.72 5.77 12.51
N SER A 20 13.87 5.45 11.92
CA SER A 20 14.53 6.19 10.83
C SER A 20 13.98 5.81 9.46
N ALA A 21 13.36 4.63 9.34
CA ALA A 21 12.33 4.33 8.36
C ALA A 21 11.04 5.12 8.65
N ARG A 22 11.19 6.41 8.98
CA ARG A 22 10.16 7.44 8.86
C ARG A 22 9.57 7.28 7.48
N LYS A 23 8.45 6.55 7.42
CA LYS A 23 7.49 6.49 6.33
C LYS A 23 8.16 6.70 4.98
N ILE A 24 8.87 5.68 4.48
CA ILE A 24 9.19 5.66 3.05
C ILE A 24 7.87 5.94 2.33
N ARG A 25 7.79 7.05 1.59
CA ARG A 25 6.55 7.56 0.97
C ARG A 25 6.15 6.71 -0.24
N ILE A 26 6.65 5.48 -0.36
CA ILE A 26 6.18 4.50 -1.35
C ILE A 26 4.65 4.30 -1.24
N TYR A 27 4.07 4.43 -0.03
CA TYR A 27 2.62 4.42 0.17
C TYR A 27 1.87 5.57 -0.53
N ASP A 28 2.54 6.66 -0.91
CA ASP A 28 1.89 7.74 -1.68
C ASP A 28 1.76 7.38 -3.18
N VAL A 29 2.56 6.43 -3.65
CA VAL A 29 2.58 5.92 -5.04
C VAL A 29 1.55 4.82 -5.24
N THR A 30 1.17 4.12 -4.16
CA THR A 30 0.06 3.17 -4.16
C THR A 30 -1.31 3.87 -4.18
N ARG A 31 -1.35 5.20 -4.22
CA ARG A 31 -2.60 5.95 -4.46
C ARG A 31 -3.03 5.82 -5.93
N THR A 32 -4.33 5.87 -6.15
CA THR A 32 -4.94 5.87 -7.49
C THR A 32 -4.77 7.20 -8.25
N LYS A 33 -4.26 8.24 -7.59
CA LYS A 33 -3.98 9.53 -8.25
C LYS A 33 -2.71 9.46 -9.09
N ALA A 34 -2.65 10.25 -10.15
CA ALA A 34 -1.44 10.38 -10.96
C ALA A 34 -0.30 10.93 -10.11
N THR A 35 0.87 10.30 -10.22
CA THR A 35 2.10 10.66 -9.52
C THR A 35 2.80 11.76 -10.31
N THR A 36 3.10 12.89 -9.67
CA THR A 36 3.78 14.02 -10.31
C THR A 36 5.24 13.70 -10.60
N LYS A 37 5.87 14.42 -11.54
CA LYS A 37 7.31 14.26 -11.82
C LYS A 37 8.18 14.41 -10.57
N GLN A 38 7.85 15.36 -9.69
CA GLN A 38 8.56 15.54 -8.43
C GLN A 38 8.43 14.32 -7.51
N GLN A 39 7.23 13.76 -7.40
CA GLN A 39 7.00 12.55 -6.62
C GLN A 39 7.78 11.35 -7.20
N ILE A 40 7.91 11.26 -8.53
CA ILE A 40 8.70 10.21 -9.19
C ILE A 40 10.18 10.31 -8.81
N GLU A 41 10.75 11.51 -8.83
CA GLU A 41 12.14 11.72 -8.42
C GLU A 41 12.35 11.47 -6.91
N ASP A 42 11.40 11.87 -6.07
CA ASP A 42 11.40 11.55 -4.64
C ASP A 42 11.44 10.03 -4.40
N ILE A 43 10.65 9.24 -5.14
CA ILE A 43 10.63 7.77 -5.04
C ILE A 43 12.00 7.19 -5.43
N LYS A 44 12.57 7.65 -6.54
CA LYS A 44 13.90 7.22 -6.99
C LYS A 44 14.96 7.50 -5.93
N GLY A 45 14.93 8.69 -5.33
CA GLY A 45 15.83 9.08 -4.24
C GLY A 45 15.69 8.15 -3.04
N GLN A 46 14.46 7.92 -2.57
CA GLN A 46 14.18 7.06 -1.43
C GLN A 46 14.59 5.60 -1.67
N LEU A 47 14.37 5.06 -2.87
CA LEU A 47 14.79 3.70 -3.23
C LEU A 47 16.31 3.54 -3.23
N ARG A 48 17.04 4.55 -3.73
CA ARG A 48 18.51 4.57 -3.69
C ARG A 48 19.02 4.58 -2.26
N GLU A 49 18.46 5.44 -1.41
CA GLU A 49 18.82 5.54 0.00
C GLU A 49 18.51 4.23 0.76
N MET A 50 17.33 3.66 0.53
CA MET A 50 16.95 2.37 1.10
C MET A 50 17.95 1.27 0.72
N CYS A 51 18.34 1.19 -0.56
CA CYS A 51 19.31 0.19 -1.02
C CYS A 51 20.70 0.41 -0.42
N ALA A 52 21.16 1.65 -0.31
CA ALA A 52 22.43 1.98 0.34
C ALA A 52 22.42 1.55 1.82
N ASN A 53 21.34 1.86 2.54
CA ASN A 53 21.15 1.49 3.94
C ASN A 53 21.08 -0.03 4.12
N LEU A 54 20.36 -0.74 3.24
CA LEU A 54 20.26 -2.21 3.30
C LEU A 54 21.62 -2.89 3.03
N ARG A 55 22.38 -2.40 2.06
CA ARG A 55 23.74 -2.92 1.77
C ARG A 55 24.69 -2.69 2.94
N SER A 56 24.59 -1.54 3.61
CA SER A 56 25.38 -1.21 4.79
C SER A 56 24.99 -2.08 6.00
N ALA A 57 23.69 -2.25 6.25
CA ALA A 57 23.19 -3.02 7.40
C ALA A 57 23.34 -4.54 7.23
N HIS A 58 23.20 -5.04 6.01
CA HIS A 58 23.16 -6.46 5.69
C HIS A 58 24.02 -6.81 4.47
N PRO A 59 25.35 -6.67 4.55
CA PRO A 59 26.26 -6.79 3.40
C PRO A 59 26.32 -8.20 2.78
N THR A 60 25.95 -9.23 3.54
CA THR A 60 25.96 -10.63 3.09
C THR A 60 24.59 -11.14 2.63
N TYR A 61 23.53 -10.35 2.79
CA TYR A 61 22.18 -10.77 2.41
C TYR A 61 21.95 -10.59 0.92
N THR A 62 21.32 -11.59 0.31
CA THR A 62 20.88 -11.51 -1.09
C THR A 62 19.60 -10.70 -1.21
N VAL A 63 19.44 -10.05 -2.36
CA VAL A 63 18.24 -9.29 -2.69
C VAL A 63 17.12 -10.28 -3.01
N ASN A 64 16.00 -10.20 -2.30
CA ASN A 64 14.82 -10.99 -2.64
C ASN A 64 14.14 -10.46 -3.90
N VAL A 65 13.35 -11.30 -4.57
CA VAL A 65 12.66 -10.93 -5.82
C VAL A 65 11.79 -9.69 -5.64
N LYS A 66 11.05 -9.55 -4.54
CA LYS A 66 10.19 -8.36 -4.30
C LYS A 66 11.01 -7.07 -4.24
N LEU A 67 12.15 -7.08 -3.56
CA LEU A 67 13.05 -5.95 -3.44
C LEU A 67 13.73 -5.62 -4.77
N HIS A 68 14.08 -6.64 -5.55
CA HIS A 68 14.60 -6.46 -6.92
C HIS A 68 13.55 -5.78 -7.80
N LEU A 69 12.31 -6.27 -7.82
CA LEU A 69 11.23 -5.67 -8.61
C LEU A 69 10.98 -4.21 -8.24
N VAL A 70 10.94 -3.91 -6.93
CA VAL A 70 10.73 -2.55 -6.43
C VAL A 70 11.89 -1.62 -6.77
N ASN A 71 13.14 -2.06 -6.69
CA ASN A 71 14.27 -1.18 -6.96
C ASN A 71 14.60 -1.05 -8.46
N ALA A 72 14.48 -2.14 -9.22
CA ALA A 72 14.93 -2.19 -10.61
C ALA A 72 13.85 -1.79 -11.61
N HIS A 73 12.56 -2.04 -11.32
CA HIS A 73 11.49 -1.88 -12.31
C HIS A 73 10.44 -0.85 -11.92
N LEU A 74 10.17 -0.64 -10.63
CA LEU A 74 9.18 0.34 -10.18
C LEU A 74 9.48 1.76 -10.69
N PRO A 75 10.74 2.27 -10.68
CA PRO A 75 11.02 3.62 -11.17
C PRO A 75 10.62 3.82 -12.64
N ASP A 76 11.00 2.89 -13.50
CA ASP A 76 10.71 2.95 -14.93
C ASP A 76 9.21 2.81 -15.18
N PHE A 77 8.56 1.90 -14.46
CA PHE A 77 7.12 1.71 -14.53
C PHE A 77 6.35 3.00 -14.18
N VAL A 78 6.65 3.61 -13.02
CA VAL A 78 5.95 4.83 -12.59
C VAL A 78 6.30 6.01 -13.51
N GLN A 79 7.49 6.03 -14.10
CA GLN A 79 7.87 7.02 -15.10
C GLN A 79 7.00 6.94 -16.37
N SER A 80 6.70 5.73 -16.85
CA SER A 80 5.91 5.50 -18.06
C SER A 80 4.40 5.60 -17.83
N HIS A 81 3.91 5.13 -16.68
CA HIS A 81 2.47 5.01 -16.42
C HIS A 81 1.92 6.08 -15.48
N HIS A 82 2.79 6.89 -14.88
CA HIS A 82 2.44 7.96 -13.93
C HIS A 82 1.55 7.50 -12.76
N SER A 83 1.47 6.20 -12.50
CA SER A 83 0.70 5.62 -11.39
C SER A 83 1.12 4.18 -11.18
N TRP A 84 1.18 3.77 -9.91
CA TRP A 84 1.34 2.38 -9.50
C TRP A 84 0.05 1.87 -8.86
N GLY A 85 -0.52 2.66 -7.95
CA GLY A 85 -1.72 2.30 -7.19
C GLY A 85 -2.95 1.91 -8.01
N ARG A 86 -3.12 2.47 -9.22
CA ARG A 86 -4.23 2.13 -10.13
C ARG A 86 -4.23 0.66 -10.58
N LEU A 87 -3.07 0.01 -10.58
CA LEU A 87 -2.88 -1.34 -11.10
C LEU A 87 -2.60 -2.35 -9.99
N THR A 88 -2.59 -1.90 -8.73
CA THR A 88 -2.38 -2.76 -7.57
C THR A 88 -3.69 -3.34 -7.05
N GLU A 89 -3.62 -4.43 -6.29
CA GLU A 89 -4.77 -5.09 -5.66
C GLU A 89 -5.34 -4.32 -4.46
N GLN A 90 -4.68 -3.26 -4.00
CA GLN A 90 -5.11 -2.47 -2.84
C GLN A 90 -6.58 -1.96 -2.91
N PRO A 91 -7.10 -1.51 -4.08
CA PRO A 91 -8.53 -1.19 -4.20
C PRO A 91 -9.44 -2.41 -4.03
N VAL A 92 -9.02 -3.58 -4.50
CA VAL A 92 -9.78 -4.84 -4.32
C VAL A 92 -9.77 -5.27 -2.85
N GLU A 93 -8.65 -5.10 -2.15
CA GLU A 93 -8.56 -5.35 -0.71
C GLU A 93 -9.53 -4.47 0.10
N HIS A 94 -9.72 -3.21 -0.32
CA HIS A 94 -10.72 -2.33 0.30
C HIS A 94 -12.15 -2.85 0.11
N VAL A 95 -12.49 -3.28 -1.11
CA VAL A 95 -13.81 -3.88 -1.39
C VAL A 95 -14.04 -5.14 -0.56
N HIS A 96 -13.01 -5.98 -0.35
CA HIS A 96 -13.12 -7.13 0.55
C HIS A 96 -13.43 -6.73 2.00
N ALA A 97 -12.82 -5.66 2.50
CA ALA A 97 -13.12 -5.16 3.85
C ALA A 97 -14.58 -4.66 3.96
N ASP A 98 -15.05 -3.93 2.95
CA ASP A 98 -16.44 -3.45 2.89
C ASP A 98 -17.44 -4.62 2.81
N PHE A 99 -17.13 -5.63 1.99
CA PHE A 99 -17.92 -6.85 1.88
C PHE A 99 -18.04 -7.58 3.23
N ASN A 100 -16.93 -7.76 3.94
CA ASN A 100 -16.92 -8.41 5.25
C ASN A 100 -17.72 -7.62 6.29
N LYS A 101 -17.59 -6.29 6.28
CA LYS A 101 -18.38 -5.42 7.16
C LYS A 101 -19.87 -5.56 6.87
N LEU A 102 -20.26 -5.54 5.61
CA LEU A 102 -21.66 -5.69 5.21
C LEU A 102 -22.21 -7.08 5.56
N HIS A 103 -21.39 -8.11 5.43
CA HIS A 103 -21.73 -9.48 5.82
C HIS A 103 -22.09 -9.60 7.31
N LEU A 104 -21.31 -8.94 8.16
CA LEU A 104 -21.55 -8.87 9.60
C LEU A 104 -22.80 -8.03 9.92
N THR A 105 -22.97 -6.88 9.28
CA THR A 105 -24.17 -6.03 9.46
C THR A 105 -25.45 -6.77 9.10
N LEU A 106 -25.42 -7.57 8.04
CA LEU A 106 -26.55 -8.37 7.57
C LEU A 106 -26.54 -9.81 8.13
N ALA A 107 -25.83 -10.06 9.24
CA ALA A 107 -25.74 -11.39 9.84
C ALA A 107 -27.11 -11.92 10.30
N ALA A 108 -28.01 -11.03 10.75
CA ALA A 108 -29.35 -11.39 11.20
C ALA A 108 -30.29 -11.83 10.05
N MET A 109 -29.94 -11.53 8.79
CA MET A 109 -30.75 -11.87 7.62
C MET A 109 -30.50 -13.33 7.24
N LYS A 110 -31.50 -14.19 7.54
CA LYS A 110 -31.42 -15.64 7.31
C LYS A 110 -31.70 -16.05 5.86
N ASP A 111 -32.52 -15.29 5.14
CA ASP A 111 -32.82 -15.55 3.73
C ASP A 111 -31.61 -15.15 2.86
N PRO A 112 -30.95 -16.10 2.20
CA PRO A 112 -29.79 -15.81 1.36
C PRO A 112 -30.16 -14.98 0.13
N VAL A 113 -31.38 -15.09 -0.39
CA VAL A 113 -31.81 -14.34 -1.58
C VAL A 113 -32.00 -12.87 -1.24
N ALA A 114 -32.77 -12.56 -0.18
CA ALA A 114 -32.88 -11.20 0.34
C ALA A 114 -31.52 -10.61 0.73
N LYS A 115 -30.63 -11.41 1.33
CA LYS A 115 -29.27 -10.97 1.67
C LYS A 115 -28.47 -10.62 0.42
N GLY A 116 -28.56 -11.43 -0.64
CA GLY A 116 -27.96 -11.13 -1.93
C GLY A 116 -28.44 -9.80 -2.51
N TYR A 117 -29.75 -9.56 -2.51
CA TYR A 117 -30.31 -8.27 -2.96
C TYR A 117 -29.83 -7.09 -2.12
N ALA A 118 -29.76 -7.23 -0.80
CA ALA A 118 -29.25 -6.18 0.08
C ALA A 118 -27.77 -5.86 -0.20
N PHE A 119 -26.96 -6.87 -0.52
CA PHE A 119 -25.57 -6.69 -0.96
C PHE A 119 -25.47 -5.89 -2.25
N ILE A 120 -26.22 -6.32 -3.29
CA ILE A 120 -26.22 -5.64 -4.59
C ILE A 120 -26.66 -4.19 -4.41
N ASN A 121 -27.75 -3.93 -3.69
CA ASN A 121 -28.24 -2.58 -3.45
C ASN A 121 -27.21 -1.71 -2.73
N ALA A 122 -26.53 -2.24 -1.70
CA ALA A 122 -25.52 -1.49 -0.96
C ALA A 122 -24.34 -1.06 -1.85
N PHE A 123 -23.81 -1.98 -2.67
CA PHE A 123 -22.71 -1.66 -3.58
C PHE A 123 -23.14 -0.81 -4.77
N SER A 124 -24.32 -1.04 -5.34
CA SER A 124 -24.89 -0.20 -6.40
C SER A 124 -25.12 1.23 -5.92
N ASN A 125 -25.61 1.41 -4.68
CA ASN A 125 -25.77 2.73 -4.09
C ASN A 125 -24.41 3.40 -3.79
N ALA A 126 -23.42 2.64 -3.32
CA ALA A 126 -22.08 3.15 -3.11
C ALA A 126 -21.46 3.63 -4.43
N ASN A 127 -21.52 2.80 -5.48
CA ASN A 127 -21.08 3.18 -6.82
C ASN A 127 -21.84 4.40 -7.33
N TYR A 128 -23.16 4.45 -7.14
CA TYR A 128 -23.94 5.63 -7.47
C TYR A 128 -23.50 6.87 -6.68
N LEU A 129 -22.96 6.77 -5.46
CA LEU A 129 -22.50 7.98 -4.75
C LEU A 129 -21.07 8.39 -5.15
N THR A 130 -20.25 7.45 -5.61
CA THR A 130 -18.82 7.68 -5.85
C THR A 130 -18.43 7.79 -7.32
N ASP A 131 -19.15 7.13 -8.24
CA ASP A 131 -18.81 7.06 -9.67
C ASP A 131 -19.54 8.09 -10.55
N ILE A 132 -20.55 8.80 -10.04
CA ILE A 132 -20.97 10.06 -10.64
C ILE A 132 -19.93 11.12 -10.29
N GLY A 133 -18.90 11.24 -11.13
CA GLY A 133 -17.82 12.23 -10.99
C GLY A 133 -18.26 13.69 -11.11
N GLU A 134 -17.31 14.58 -11.45
CA GLU A 134 -17.42 16.05 -11.62
C GLU A 134 -18.51 16.55 -12.60
N ALA A 135 -19.33 15.66 -13.18
CA ALA A 135 -20.37 15.96 -14.17
C ALA A 135 -21.55 16.81 -13.64
N TRP A 136 -21.55 17.18 -12.36
CA TRP A 136 -22.54 18.07 -11.74
C TRP A 136 -21.97 19.45 -11.32
N ASN A 137 -20.74 19.79 -11.69
CA ASN A 137 -20.27 21.18 -11.63
C ASN A 137 -20.73 21.97 -12.88
N ILE A 138 -22.04 21.99 -13.14
CA ILE A 138 -22.68 22.92 -14.10
C ILE A 138 -23.20 24.12 -13.33
#